data_AF-A0A497A4H7-F1
#
_entry.id   AF-A0A497A4H7-F1
#
_cell.length_a   1.000
_cell.length_b   1.000
_cell.length_c   1.000
_cell.angle_alpha   90.00
_cell.angle_beta   90.00
_cell.angle_gamma   90.00
#
_symmetry.space_group_name_H-M   'P 1'
#
loop_
_entity.id
_entity.type
_entity.pdbx_description
1 polymer ?
#
loop_
_entity_poly.entity_id
_entity_poly.type
_entity_poly.pdbx_seq_one_letter_code
_entity_poly.pdbx_strand_id
1 'polypeptide(L)'
;MTKIYLEPSEIGKLEEAAEYLRDKLLIRLLFHLGCRVSEALSLQVDDIDFVQGIVRIQHLKTRINLACPECSARLGKSHSFCPKCGVAINTMVAKEQEHRRIRTLPLDKETLKILKDYIRRGGPVNRKGKK
;
A
#
# COMPACT_ATOMS: atom_id res chain seq x y z
N MET A 1 20.19 -10.10 24.25
CA MET A 1 20.13 -10.09 22.77
C MET A 1 19.09 -9.08 22.34
N THR A 2 19.44 -8.14 21.48
CA THR A 2 18.49 -7.18 20.90
C THR A 2 17.63 -7.91 19.88
N LYS A 3 16.33 -8.05 20.14
CA LYS A 3 15.38 -8.59 19.14
C LYS A 3 15.22 -7.56 18.02
N ILE A 4 15.31 -8.02 16.77
CA ILE A 4 15.18 -7.16 15.58
C ILE A 4 13.72 -7.10 15.10
N TYR A 5 12.95 -8.18 15.28
CA TYR A 5 11.57 -8.28 14.83
C TYR A 5 10.64 -8.59 16.00
N LEU A 6 9.40 -8.11 15.88
CA LEU A 6 8.34 -8.38 16.84
C LEU A 6 7.79 -9.79 16.65
N GLU A 7 7.56 -10.48 17.76
CA GLU A 7 6.86 -11.76 17.80
C GLU A 7 5.34 -11.56 17.78
N PRO A 8 4.54 -12.57 17.37
CA PRO A 8 3.09 -12.48 17.37
C PRO A 8 2.48 -12.09 18.73
N SER A 9 3.08 -12.52 19.83
CA SER A 9 2.67 -12.15 21.19
C SER A 9 2.92 -10.68 21.51
N GLU A 10 3.99 -10.09 20.97
CA GLU A 10 4.34 -8.68 21.11
C GLU A 10 3.42 -7.80 20.26
N ILE A 11 3.03 -8.29 19.07
CA ILE A 11 2.00 -7.64 18.24
C ILE A 11 0.65 -7.63 18.95
N GLY A 12 0.26 -8.72 19.62
CA GLY A 12 -0.96 -8.77 20.43
C GLY A 12 -1.01 -7.65 21.48
N LYS A 13 0.12 -7.37 22.14
CA LYS A 13 0.22 -6.25 23.11
C LYS A 13 0.05 -4.88 22.45
N LEU A 14 0.56 -4.70 21.23
CA LEU A 14 0.35 -3.46 20.47
C LEU A 14 -1.12 -3.29 20.08
N GLU A 15 -1.79 -4.38 19.70
CA GLU A 15 -3.22 -4.38 19.40
C GLU A 15 -4.09 -4.09 20.63
N GLU A 16 -3.67 -4.52 21.81
CA GLU A 16 -4.34 -4.23 23.09
C GLU A 16 -4.11 -2.79 23.54
N ALA A 17 -2.91 -2.25 23.31
CA ALA A 17 -2.58 -0.86 23.64
C ALA A 17 -3.22 0.16 22.69
N ALA A 18 -3.74 -0.26 21.54
CA ALA A 18 -4.37 0.62 20.56
C ALA A 18 -5.77 1.06 21.03
N GLU A 19 -5.90 2.31 21.45
CA GLU A 19 -7.17 2.90 21.90
C GLU A 19 -8.22 3.03 20.77
N TYR A 20 -7.75 3.28 19.54
CA TYR A 20 -8.61 3.49 18.38
C TYR A 20 -8.71 2.25 17.51
N LEU A 21 -9.95 1.92 17.11
CA LEU A 21 -10.26 0.79 16.23
C LEU A 21 -9.48 0.84 14.91
N ARG A 22 -9.27 2.05 14.37
CA ARG A 22 -8.49 2.28 13.16
C ARG A 22 -7.03 1.84 13.34
N ASP A 23 -6.43 2.19 14.46
CA ASP A 23 -5.00 1.97 14.70
C ASP A 23 -4.77 0.48 15.00
N LYS A 24 -5.69 -0.15 15.74
CA LYS A 24 -5.73 -1.61 15.91
C LYS A 24 -5.82 -2.34 14.56
N LEU A 25 -6.71 -1.90 13.66
CA LEU A 25 -6.79 -2.44 12.30
C LEU A 25 -5.51 -2.26 11.51
N LEU A 26 -4.87 -1.10 11.61
CA LEU A 26 -3.65 -0.81 10.87
C LEU A 26 -2.51 -1.73 11.30
N ILE A 27 -2.32 -1.92 12.61
CA ILE A 27 -1.33 -2.86 13.17
C ILE A 27 -1.57 -4.27 12.60
N ARG A 28 -2.82 -4.72 12.68
CA ARG A 28 -3.21 -6.06 12.26
C ARG A 28 -3.04 -6.28 10.75
N LEU A 29 -3.52 -5.35 9.92
CA LEU A 29 -3.37 -5.45 8.46
C LEU A 29 -1.90 -5.44 8.03
N LEU A 30 -1.06 -4.58 8.62
CA LEU A 30 0.36 -4.51 8.26
C LEU A 30 1.10 -5.79 8.64
N PHE A 31 0.84 -6.32 9.84
CA PHE A 31 1.49 -7.55 10.31
C PHE A 31 1.01 -8.79 9.57
N HIS A 32 -0.31 -9.01 9.48
CA HIS A 32 -0.88 -10.22 8.89
C HIS A 32 -0.72 -10.30 7.36
N LEU A 33 -0.84 -9.17 6.65
CA LEU A 33 -0.75 -9.16 5.19
C LEU A 33 0.67 -8.93 4.68
N GLY A 34 1.60 -8.50 5.55
CA GLY A 34 2.95 -8.10 5.14
C GLY A 34 2.90 -7.02 4.05
N CYS A 35 1.94 -6.10 4.15
CA CYS A 35 1.73 -5.07 3.14
C CYS A 35 2.46 -3.76 3.49
N ARG A 36 2.75 -2.95 2.47
CA ARG A 36 3.35 -1.63 2.70
C ARG A 36 2.29 -0.68 3.23
N VAL A 37 2.71 0.30 4.03
CA VAL A 37 1.82 1.35 4.54
C VAL A 37 1.01 2.03 3.44
N SER A 38 1.61 2.34 2.29
CA SER A 38 0.89 2.95 1.17
C SER A 38 -0.19 2.05 0.57
N GLU A 39 0.05 0.73 0.57
CA GLU A 39 -0.89 -0.26 0.07
C GLU A 39 -2.07 -0.39 1.05
N ALA A 40 -1.81 -0.49 2.36
CA ALA A 40 -2.84 -0.51 3.38
C ALA A 40 -3.74 0.74 3.35
N LEU A 41 -3.14 1.93 3.20
CA LEU A 41 -3.88 3.20 3.13
C LEU A 41 -4.68 3.40 1.84
N SER A 42 -4.42 2.60 0.81
CA SER A 42 -5.12 2.69 -0.48
C SER A 42 -6.17 1.61 -0.66
N LEU A 43 -6.32 0.69 0.29
CA LEU A 43 -7.38 -0.33 0.29
C LEU A 43 -8.75 0.35 0.31
N GLN A 44 -9.61 -0.07 -0.59
CA GLN A 44 -11.02 0.31 -0.62
C GLN A 44 -11.87 -0.82 -0.03
N VAL A 45 -13.11 -0.49 0.34
CA VAL A 45 -14.07 -1.52 0.80
C VAL A 45 -14.29 -2.58 -0.30
N ASP A 46 -14.30 -2.16 -1.57
CA ASP A 46 -14.49 -3.02 -2.74
C ASP A 46 -13.32 -4.00 -2.99
N ASP A 47 -12.15 -3.76 -2.38
CA ASP A 47 -11.00 -4.66 -2.48
C ASP A 47 -11.13 -5.88 -1.55
N ILE A 48 -12.14 -5.91 -0.68
CA ILE A 48 -12.30 -6.90 0.39
C ILE A 48 -13.52 -7.77 0.12
N ASP A 49 -13.28 -9.07 -0.08
CA ASP A 49 -14.33 -10.07 -0.14
C ASP A 49 -14.54 -10.65 1.27
N PHE A 50 -15.63 -10.25 1.92
CA PHE A 50 -15.99 -10.71 3.26
C PHE A 50 -16.56 -12.14 3.31
N VAL A 51 -16.94 -12.71 2.17
CA VAL A 51 -17.45 -14.08 2.07
C VAL A 51 -16.29 -15.06 1.99
N GLN A 52 -15.36 -14.81 1.07
CA GLN A 52 -14.15 -15.61 0.89
C GLN A 52 -13.06 -15.27 1.90
N GLY A 53 -13.16 -14.12 2.56
CA GLY A 53 -12.17 -13.67 3.54
C GLY A 53 -10.84 -13.32 2.87
N ILE A 54 -10.89 -12.66 1.72
CA ILE A 54 -9.70 -12.27 0.95
C ILE A 54 -9.65 -10.77 0.72
N VAL A 55 -8.44 -10.24 0.58
CA VAL A 55 -8.19 -8.85 0.20
C VAL A 55 -7.32 -8.80 -1.05
N ARG A 56 -7.71 -7.92 -1.97
CA ARG A 56 -6.99 -7.66 -3.22
C ARG A 56 -6.13 -6.41 -3.05
N ILE A 57 -4.82 -6.59 -3.00
CA ILE A 57 -3.87 -5.48 -2.87
C ILE A 57 -3.24 -5.20 -4.22
N GLN A 58 -3.45 -4.00 -4.73
CA GLN A 58 -2.74 -3.49 -5.90
C GLN A 58 -1.36 -2.96 -5.47
N HIS A 59 -0.28 -3.50 -6.06
CA HIS A 59 1.06 -2.96 -5.82
C HIS A 59 1.17 -1.55 -6.42
N LEU A 60 1.31 -0.55 -5.55
CA LEU A 60 1.41 0.87 -5.94
C LEU A 60 2.83 1.28 -6.35
N LYS A 61 3.85 0.54 -5.91
CA LYS A 61 5.25 0.89 -6.20
C LYS A 61 5.69 0.23 -7.50
N THR A 62 5.37 0.86 -8.61
CA THR A 62 5.93 0.53 -9.92
C THR A 62 7.36 1.07 -10.01
N ARG A 63 8.26 0.31 -10.64
CA ARG A 63 9.61 0.81 -10.94
C ARG A 63 9.44 1.93 -11.97
N ILE A 64 9.89 3.12 -11.60
CA ILE A 64 9.87 4.28 -12.49
C ILE A 64 10.86 4.00 -13.63
N ASN A 65 10.36 3.91 -14.85
CA ASN A 65 11.16 3.72 -16.05
C ASN A 65 11.00 4.96 -16.96
N LEU A 66 11.55 6.08 -16.49
CA LEU A 66 11.55 7.33 -17.25
C LEU A 66 12.78 7.32 -18.16
N ALA A 67 12.56 7.72 -19.40
CA ALA A 67 13.63 7.86 -20.38
C ALA A 67 13.70 9.30 -20.87
N CYS A 68 14.91 9.75 -21.18
CA CYS A 68 15.15 11.01 -21.88
C CYS A 68 14.52 10.92 -23.29
N PRO A 69 13.74 11.92 -23.73
CA PRO A 69 13.12 11.90 -25.06
C PRO A 69 14.15 11.87 -26.20
N GLU A 70 15.29 12.54 -26.02
CA GLU A 70 16.34 12.66 -27.05
C GLU A 70 17.26 11.43 -27.11
N CYS A 71 17.85 11.07 -25.97
CA CYS A 71 18.94 10.08 -25.94
C CYS A 71 18.55 8.74 -25.29
N SER A 72 17.29 8.58 -24.88
CA SER A 72 16.76 7.39 -24.21
C SER A 72 17.50 6.96 -22.93
N ALA A 73 18.32 7.84 -22.34
CA ALA A 73 18.97 7.57 -21.06
C ALA A 73 17.93 7.42 -19.94
N ARG A 74 18.18 6.52 -18.99
CA ARG A 74 17.31 6.33 -17.81
C ARG A 74 17.38 7.55 -16.90
N LEU A 75 16.23 8.03 -16.45
CA LEU A 75 16.09 9.21 -15.62
C LEU A 75 15.36 8.88 -14.31
N GLY A 76 15.77 9.55 -13.24
CA GLY A 76 14.99 9.62 -12.00
C GLY A 76 14.01 10.80 -12.04
N LYS A 77 12.92 10.73 -11.26
CA LYS A 77 11.88 11.78 -11.18
C LYS A 77 12.41 13.18 -10.83
N SER A 78 13.53 13.26 -10.12
CA SER A 78 14.12 14.52 -9.64
C SER A 78 15.08 15.18 -10.63
N HIS A 79 15.37 14.59 -11.79
CA HIS A 79 16.30 15.17 -12.74
C HIS A 79 15.62 16.27 -13.57
N SER A 80 16.08 17.51 -13.42
CA SER A 80 15.68 18.63 -14.29
C SER A 80 16.40 18.61 -15.64
N PHE A 81 17.58 17.99 -15.70
CA PHE A 81 18.41 17.85 -16.91
C PHE A 81 18.87 16.40 -17.10
N CYS A 82 19.00 15.97 -18.35
CA CYS A 82 19.50 14.63 -18.65
C CYS A 82 21.01 14.54 -18.35
N PRO A 83 21.48 13.57 -17.53
CA PRO A 83 22.90 13.44 -17.20
C PRO A 83 23.77 12.98 -18.38
N LYS A 84 23.15 12.49 -19.48
CA LYS A 84 23.87 12.03 -20.68
C LYS A 84 23.97 13.09 -21.78
N CYS A 85 22.89 13.83 -22.04
CA CYS A 85 22.81 14.76 -23.18
C CYS A 85 22.54 16.22 -22.78
N GLY A 86 22.37 16.51 -21.49
CA GLY A 86 22.17 17.88 -20.98
C GLY A 86 20.82 18.52 -21.28
N VAL A 87 19.94 17.86 -22.06
CA VAL A 87 18.62 18.43 -22.40
C VAL A 87 17.77 18.65 -21.15
N ALA A 88 17.06 19.78 -21.12
CA ALA A 88 16.07 20.09 -20.10
C ALA A 88 14.87 19.14 -20.22
N ILE A 89 14.50 18.50 -19.11
CA ILE A 89 13.44 17.50 -19.09
C ILE A 89 12.14 18.18 -18.63
N ASN A 90 11.39 18.75 -19.58
CA ASN A 90 10.06 19.29 -19.30
C ASN A 90 8.96 18.23 -19.36
N THR A 91 9.16 17.18 -20.18
CA THR A 91 8.22 16.07 -20.36
C THR A 91 8.96 14.74 -20.31
N MET A 92 8.73 13.97 -19.24
CA MET A 92 9.30 12.62 -19.10
C MET A 92 8.39 11.60 -19.77
N VAL A 93 8.92 10.76 -20.65
CA VAL A 93 8.18 9.62 -21.19
C VAL A 93 8.29 8.46 -20.19
N ALA A 94 7.18 8.13 -19.53
CA ALA A 94 7.09 6.92 -18.73
C ALA A 94 6.89 5.73 -19.69
N LYS A 95 7.85 4.80 -19.74
CA LYS A 95 7.56 3.49 -20.35
C LYS A 95 6.57 2.78 -19.42
N GLU A 96 5.32 2.66 -19.85
CA GLU A 96 4.29 1.91 -19.14
C GLU A 96 4.81 0.48 -18.90
N GLN A 97 4.88 0.09 -17.63
CA GLN A 97 4.89 -1.32 -17.28
C GLN A 97 3.44 -1.69 -16.94
N GLU A 98 2.74 -2.25 -17.93
CA GLU A 98 1.31 -2.61 -17.89
C GLU A 98 0.94 -3.65 -16.82
N HIS A 99 1.90 -4.25 -16.11
CA HIS A 99 1.57 -5.24 -15.09
C HIS A 99 1.36 -4.56 -13.73
N ARG A 100 0.14 -4.05 -13.51
CA ARG A 100 -0.39 -3.86 -12.15
C ARG A 100 -0.38 -5.22 -11.46
N ARG A 101 0.67 -5.49 -10.69
CA ARG A 101 0.79 -6.72 -9.89
C ARG A 101 -0.27 -6.66 -8.78
N ILE A 102 -1.31 -7.47 -8.92
CA ILE A 102 -2.34 -7.65 -7.91
C ILE A 102 -2.00 -8.93 -7.15
N ARG A 103 -2.04 -8.86 -5.82
CA ARG A 103 -2.00 -10.04 -4.95
C ARG A 103 -3.33 -10.17 -4.23
N THR A 104 -3.79 -11.41 -4.09
CA THR A 104 -4.94 -11.76 -3.27
C THR A 104 -4.40 -12.46 -2.03
N LEU A 105 -4.68 -11.90 -0.86
CA LEU A 105 -4.21 -12.43 0.42
C LEU A 105 -5.40 -12.82 1.30
N PRO A 106 -5.30 -13.91 2.07
CA PRO A 106 -6.33 -14.27 3.03
C PRO A 106 -6.31 -13.32 4.24
N LEU A 107 -7.49 -13.09 4.81
CA LEU A 107 -7.71 -12.40 6.07
C LEU A 107 -8.22 -13.40 7.10
N ASP A 108 -7.72 -13.31 8.33
CA ASP A 108 -8.25 -14.10 9.44
C ASP A 108 -9.64 -13.60 9.87
N LYS A 109 -10.38 -14.49 10.52
CA LYS A 109 -11.77 -14.24 10.95
C LYS A 109 -11.90 -13.04 11.89
N GLU A 110 -10.91 -12.83 12.75
CA GLU A 110 -10.90 -11.73 13.71
C GLU A 110 -10.68 -10.40 12.99
N THR A 111 -9.71 -10.32 12.09
CA THR A 111 -9.51 -9.13 11.23
C THR A 111 -10.78 -8.79 10.46
N LEU A 112 -11.43 -9.78 9.83
CA LEU A 112 -12.69 -9.55 9.11
C LEU A 112 -13.80 -8.98 10.02
N LYS A 113 -13.90 -9.46 11.27
CA LYS A 113 -14.89 -8.97 12.23
C LYS A 113 -14.62 -7.51 12.60
N ILE A 114 -13.38 -7.18 12.93
CA ILE A 114 -12.97 -5.81 13.29
C ILE A 114 -13.18 -4.87 12.10
N LEU A 115 -12.87 -5.33 10.89
CA LEU A 115 -12.98 -4.54 9.66
C LEU A 115 -14.44 -4.26 9.31
N LYS A 116 -15.35 -5.24 9.48
CA LYS A 116 -16.81 -5.03 9.38
C LYS A 116 -17.30 -4.00 10.39
N ASP A 117 -16.87 -4.09 11.64
CA ASP A 117 -17.27 -3.14 12.68
C ASP A 117 -16.78 -1.73 12.38
N TYR A 118 -15.55 -1.59 11.89
CA TYR A 118 -15.00 -0.29 11.50
C TYR A 118 -15.77 0.36 10.34
N ILE A 119 -16.10 -0.42 9.30
CA ILE A 119 -16.91 0.08 8.17
C ILE A 119 -18.30 0.51 8.66
N ARG A 120 -18.93 -0.29 9.54
CA ARG A 120 -20.24 0.03 10.12
C ARG A 120 -20.23 1.35 10.91
N ARG A 121 -19.13 1.67 11.60
CA ARG A 121 -18.97 2.92 12.39
C ARG A 121 -18.67 4.17 11.55
N GLY A 122 -18.67 4.05 10.22
CA GLY A 122 -18.41 5.17 9.30
C GLY A 122 -17.20 4.95 8.38
N GLY A 123 -16.35 3.98 8.70
CA GLY A 123 -15.23 3.54 7.87
C GLY A 123 -14.15 4.61 7.69
N PRO A 124 -13.28 4.44 6.66
CA PRO A 124 -12.26 5.41 6.33
C PRO A 124 -12.86 6.74 5.82
N VAL A 125 -12.12 7.84 6.03
CA VAL A 125 -12.52 9.18 5.59
C VAL A 125 -12.68 9.20 4.07
N ASN A 126 -13.86 9.61 3.60
CA ASN A 126 -14.13 9.72 2.17
C ASN A 126 -13.22 10.80 1.55
N ARG A 127 -12.35 10.39 0.62
CA ARG A 127 -11.55 11.32 -0.20
C ARG A 127 -11.98 11.18 -1.65
N LYS A 128 -12.56 12.26 -2.20
CA LYS A 128 -12.97 12.34 -3.61
C LYS A 128 -13.97 11.25 -4.03
N GLY A 129 -14.94 10.94 -3.18
CA GLY A 129 -15.98 9.95 -3.45
C GLY A 129 -15.56 8.49 -3.24
N LYS A 130 -14.33 8.24 -2.79
CA LYS A 130 -13.80 6.90 -2.53
C LYS A 130 -13.74 6.64 -1.02
N LYS A 131 -14.25 5.47 -0.61
CA LYS A 131 -14.17 4.94 0.75
C LYS A 131 -13.34 3.67 0.77
#